data_AF-A0A1M6NES1-F1
#
_entry.id   AF-A0A1M6NES1-F1
#
_cell.length_a   1.000
_cell.length_b   1.000
_cell.length_c   1.000
_cell.angle_alpha   90.00
_cell.angle_beta   90.00
_cell.angle_gamma   90.00
#
_symmetry.space_group_name_H-M   'P 1'
#
loop_
_entity.id
_entity.type
_entity.pdbx_description
1 polymer ?
#
loop_
_entity_poly.entity_id
_entity_poly.type
_entity_poly.pdbx_seq_one_letter_code
_entity_poly.pdbx_strand_id
1 'polypeptide(L)'
;MKKFLILLFALMLLTGCREKTPGGAGDKEYTLQDYFPFVENTLYIYGGEGNEFAEKQVFFDYIRGNRAQLRVINPGTIMAQVIEIEGGEIRRSISKEEHYHFEDITAAAKEKTDILLKEPLEKGNTWTLTDGMERSITGVNVEVETPSGTYRAIEVVTIMGENTKQLDYYVAKIGHVKSVFQSTDFEVITELERMIRNQPLDYSMTLFFPDLTREQQVYVERNIPIETNEDIKKVFEAQLKNPPNRDITAPLSPNTRILEILRNEDEDLVVVNFTKEFVQEMNVGSYSEGQILESVVNTFGTNYNVRRVMLQIEGKPYQSGHFEMRDGEYFTINPEKAKAYGE
;
A
#
# COMPACT_ATOMS: atom_id res chain seq x y z
N MET A 1 -46.58 63.76 63.89
CA MET A 1 -45.45 63.95 64.84
C MET A 1 -44.90 62.58 65.20
N LYS A 2 -43.58 62.37 65.01
CA LYS A 2 -42.64 61.49 65.75
C LYS A 2 -43.11 60.08 66.19
N LYS A 3 -42.41 58.97 65.99
CA LYS A 3 -41.02 58.67 65.59
C LYS A 3 -40.92 57.17 65.25
N PHE A 4 -39.96 56.88 64.37
CA PHE A 4 -39.45 55.59 63.93
C PHE A 4 -38.95 54.66 65.07
N LEU A 5 -39.10 53.35 64.89
CA LEU A 5 -38.21 52.33 65.44
C LEU A 5 -37.88 51.31 64.33
N ILE A 6 -36.60 51.27 63.94
CA ILE A 6 -36.01 50.34 62.96
C ILE A 6 -35.48 49.14 63.72
N LEU A 7 -35.86 47.94 63.31
CA LEU A 7 -35.16 46.70 63.64
C LEU A 7 -34.61 46.10 62.34
N LEU A 8 -33.28 46.07 62.24
CA LEU A 8 -32.53 45.59 61.09
C LEU A 8 -32.41 44.05 61.20
N PHE A 9 -33.03 43.30 60.30
CA PHE A 9 -32.80 41.86 60.15
C PHE A 9 -32.10 41.62 58.80
N ALA A 10 -30.81 41.30 58.86
CA ALA A 10 -30.01 40.98 57.69
C ALA A 10 -30.35 39.55 57.23
N LEU A 11 -31.00 39.43 56.08
CA LEU A 11 -31.28 38.16 55.42
C LEU A 11 -30.19 37.91 54.36
N MET A 12 -29.34 36.89 54.59
CA MET A 12 -28.38 36.40 53.60
C MET A 12 -29.14 35.79 52.41
N LEU A 13 -28.93 36.35 51.22
CA LEU A 13 -29.35 35.74 49.95
C LEU A 13 -28.28 34.76 49.50
N LEU A 14 -28.57 33.46 49.61
CA LEU A 14 -27.83 32.41 48.91
C LEU A 14 -28.30 32.39 47.45
N THR A 15 -27.56 33.05 46.56
CA THR A 15 -27.68 32.83 45.11
C THR A 15 -26.92 31.55 44.75
N GLY A 16 -27.65 30.46 44.53
CA GLY A 16 -27.11 29.24 43.94
C GLY A 16 -26.77 29.47 42.46
N CYS A 17 -25.49 29.42 42.12
CA CYS A 17 -25.06 29.24 40.74
C CYS A 17 -25.43 27.82 40.29
N ARG A 18 -26.42 27.73 39.38
CA ARG A 18 -26.66 26.52 38.60
C ARG A 18 -25.52 26.42 37.58
N GLU A 19 -24.60 25.48 37.79
CA GLU A 19 -23.59 25.12 36.79
C GLU A 19 -24.30 24.78 35.48
N LYS A 20 -23.96 25.54 34.44
CA LYS A 20 -24.28 25.16 33.06
C LYS A 20 -23.39 23.98 32.72
N THR A 21 -23.99 22.79 32.63
CA THR A 21 -23.41 21.67 31.90
C THR A 21 -22.99 22.17 30.52
N PRO A 22 -21.74 21.97 30.07
CA PRO A 22 -21.38 22.25 28.68
C PRO A 22 -22.22 21.33 27.81
N GLY A 23 -23.03 21.93 26.93
CA GLY A 23 -23.82 21.22 25.94
C GLY A 23 -22.93 20.35 25.06
N GLY A 24 -23.45 19.16 24.72
CA GLY A 24 -22.79 18.20 23.86
C GLY A 24 -22.29 18.83 22.56
N ALA A 25 -21.10 18.40 22.15
CA ALA A 25 -20.63 18.62 20.79
C ALA A 25 -21.73 18.09 19.84
N GLY A 26 -22.24 18.95 18.96
CA GLY A 26 -23.22 18.51 17.96
C GLY A 26 -22.67 17.33 17.17
N ASP A 27 -23.50 16.32 16.94
CA ASP A 27 -23.17 15.15 16.13
C ASP A 27 -22.66 15.63 14.77
N LYS A 28 -21.33 15.56 14.59
CA LYS A 28 -20.73 15.87 13.32
C LYS A 28 -21.03 14.68 12.42
N GLU A 29 -21.88 14.90 11.42
CA GLU A 29 -22.20 13.90 10.42
C GLU A 29 -20.95 13.64 9.56
N TYR A 30 -20.41 12.43 9.63
CA TYR A 30 -19.24 11.99 8.88
C TYR A 30 -19.69 11.33 7.57
N THR A 31 -18.92 11.56 6.51
CA THR A 31 -19.12 10.94 5.20
C THR A 31 -18.38 9.61 5.10
N LEU A 32 -18.65 8.81 4.07
CA LEU A 32 -17.87 7.61 3.78
C LEU A 32 -16.37 7.88 3.63
N GLN A 33 -16.00 9.00 3.00
CA GLN A 33 -14.60 9.38 2.82
C GLN A 33 -13.90 9.64 4.16
N ASP A 34 -14.64 10.11 5.17
CA ASP A 34 -14.11 10.25 6.52
C ASP A 34 -13.83 8.88 7.16
N TYR A 35 -14.64 7.85 6.89
CA TYR A 35 -14.44 6.50 7.42
C TYR A 35 -13.43 5.65 6.65
N PHE A 36 -12.93 6.13 5.50
CA PHE A 36 -11.82 5.52 4.78
C PHE A 36 -11.00 6.60 4.04
N PRO A 37 -10.24 7.43 4.77
CA PRO A 37 -9.46 8.50 4.17
C PRO A 37 -8.29 7.91 3.39
N PHE A 38 -8.07 8.40 2.16
CA PHE A 38 -6.86 8.09 1.40
C PHE A 38 -5.76 9.04 1.86
N VAL A 39 -4.91 8.56 2.78
CA VAL A 39 -3.84 9.37 3.39
C VAL A 39 -2.50 8.98 2.79
N GLU A 40 -1.91 9.89 2.03
CA GLU A 40 -0.58 9.71 1.43
C GLU A 40 0.50 9.49 2.51
N ASN A 41 1.55 8.75 2.14
CA ASN A 41 2.76 8.57 2.93
C ASN A 41 2.46 8.18 4.38
N THR A 42 1.50 7.28 4.57
CA THR A 42 1.07 6.87 5.90
C THR A 42 1.12 5.35 6.01
N LEU A 43 1.96 4.87 6.92
CA LEU A 43 2.09 3.46 7.24
C LEU A 43 1.20 3.11 8.42
N TYR A 44 0.25 2.21 8.18
CA TYR A 44 -0.61 1.65 9.20
C TYR A 44 -0.05 0.29 9.62
N ILE A 45 0.12 0.07 10.91
CA ILE A 45 0.69 -1.16 11.45
C ILE A 45 -0.35 -1.78 12.37
N TYR A 46 -0.71 -3.02 12.08
CA TYR A 46 -1.71 -3.78 12.80
C TYR A 46 -1.06 -5.00 13.46
N GLY A 47 -1.33 -5.17 14.75
CA GLY A 47 -1.01 -6.38 15.50
C GLY A 47 -2.02 -7.48 15.20
N GLY A 48 -1.60 -8.73 15.39
CA GLY A 48 -2.40 -9.92 15.10
C GLY A 48 -2.40 -10.91 16.26
N GLU A 49 -3.58 -11.48 16.57
CA GLU A 49 -3.75 -12.58 17.53
C GLU A 49 -4.54 -13.73 16.90
N GLY A 50 -4.27 -14.96 17.35
CA GLY A 50 -5.00 -16.16 16.93
C GLY A 50 -4.57 -16.76 15.58
N ASN A 51 -3.85 -16.01 14.74
CA ASN A 51 -3.31 -16.50 13.47
C ASN A 51 -1.99 -15.77 13.11
N GLU A 52 -1.01 -16.49 12.58
CA GLU A 52 0.30 -15.94 12.18
C GLU A 52 0.23 -14.94 11.00
N PHE A 53 -0.86 -14.94 10.24
CA PHE A 53 -1.11 -14.01 9.14
C PHE A 53 -2.04 -12.84 9.53
N ALA A 54 -2.41 -12.73 10.80
CA ALA A 54 -3.31 -11.69 11.29
C ALA A 54 -2.63 -10.31 11.41
N GLU A 55 -1.33 -10.29 11.71
CA GLU A 55 -0.56 -9.05 11.70
C GLU A 55 -0.37 -8.55 10.26
N LYS A 56 -0.41 -7.22 10.08
CA LYS A 56 -0.23 -6.64 8.75
C LYS A 56 0.23 -5.19 8.80
N GLN A 57 0.85 -4.76 7.72
CA GLN A 57 1.08 -3.36 7.41
C GLN A 57 0.25 -2.95 6.20
N VAL A 58 -0.23 -1.71 6.19
CA VAL A 58 -0.97 -1.14 5.07
C VAL A 58 -0.37 0.20 4.68
N PHE A 59 -0.16 0.37 3.38
CA PHE A 59 0.37 1.60 2.77
C PHE A 59 -0.37 1.91 1.47
N PHE A 60 -0.57 3.19 1.14
CA PHE A 60 -1.17 3.58 -0.13
C PHE A 60 -0.08 3.72 -1.20
N ASP A 61 -0.03 2.78 -2.13
CA ASP A 61 0.90 2.83 -3.27
C ASP A 61 0.47 3.93 -4.24
N TYR A 62 -0.83 4.01 -4.58
CA TYR A 62 -1.35 4.99 -5.55
C TYR A 62 -2.72 5.52 -5.14
N ILE A 63 -2.93 6.83 -5.31
CA ILE A 63 -4.22 7.50 -5.11
C ILE A 63 -4.60 8.23 -6.40
N ARG A 64 -5.79 7.93 -6.92
CA ARG A 64 -6.35 8.50 -8.16
C ARG A 64 -7.80 8.91 -7.94
N GLY A 65 -7.99 10.11 -7.43
CA GLY A 65 -9.33 10.66 -7.18
C GLY A 65 -10.09 9.80 -6.16
N ASN A 66 -11.17 9.16 -6.60
CA ASN A 66 -12.02 8.31 -5.76
C ASN A 66 -11.57 6.84 -5.70
N ARG A 67 -10.50 6.46 -6.40
CA ARG A 67 -9.87 5.14 -6.29
C ARG A 67 -8.49 5.25 -5.65
N ALA A 68 -8.14 4.32 -4.78
CA ALA A 68 -6.80 4.20 -4.22
C ALA A 68 -6.37 2.74 -4.17
N GLN A 69 -5.13 2.48 -4.61
CA GLN A 69 -4.46 1.21 -4.42
C GLN A 69 -3.69 1.24 -3.11
N LEU A 70 -3.95 0.25 -2.28
CA LEU A 70 -3.21 -0.02 -1.07
C LEU A 70 -2.48 -1.35 -1.18
N ARG A 71 -1.29 -1.37 -0.61
CA ARG A 71 -0.49 -2.57 -0.36
C ARG A 71 -0.79 -3.08 1.03
N VAL A 72 -1.11 -4.36 1.15
CA VAL A 72 -1.25 -5.06 2.43
C VAL A 72 -0.11 -6.06 2.53
N ILE A 73 0.75 -5.89 3.53
CA ILE A 73 1.91 -6.75 3.78
C ILE A 73 1.59 -7.56 5.03
N ASN A 74 1.54 -8.88 4.92
CA ASN A 74 1.47 -9.78 6.08
C ASN A 74 2.62 -10.82 5.99
N PRO A 75 2.81 -11.67 7.00
CA PRO A 75 3.90 -12.65 6.98
C PRO A 75 3.84 -13.68 5.84
N GLY A 76 2.67 -13.87 5.22
CA GLY A 76 2.48 -14.85 4.16
C GLY A 76 2.66 -14.28 2.75
N THR A 77 2.26 -13.02 2.52
CA THR A 77 2.25 -12.43 1.18
C THR A 77 2.14 -10.90 1.20
N ILE A 78 2.32 -10.30 0.03
CA ILE A 78 1.94 -8.91 -0.24
C ILE A 78 0.75 -8.91 -1.19
N MET A 79 -0.31 -8.21 -0.82
CA MET A 79 -1.50 -8.01 -1.64
C MET A 79 -1.60 -6.58 -2.14
N ALA A 80 -2.11 -6.40 -3.36
CA ALA A 80 -2.59 -5.12 -3.85
C ALA A 80 -4.13 -5.10 -3.84
N GLN A 81 -4.72 -4.09 -3.23
CA GLN A 81 -6.17 -3.90 -3.20
C GLN A 81 -6.52 -2.51 -3.72
N VAL A 82 -7.55 -2.42 -4.56
CA VAL A 82 -8.05 -1.12 -5.03
C VAL A 82 -9.38 -0.80 -4.34
N ILE A 83 -9.36 0.22 -3.50
CA ILE A 83 -10.52 0.76 -2.82
C ILE A 83 -11.13 1.87 -3.68
N GLU A 84 -12.45 1.87 -3.81
CA GLU A 84 -13.23 2.84 -4.56
C GLU A 84 -14.34 3.39 -3.68
N ILE A 85 -14.50 4.71 -3.67
CA ILE A 85 -15.56 5.41 -2.95
C ILE A 85 -16.48 6.06 -3.99
N GLU A 86 -17.68 5.51 -4.18
CA GLU A 86 -18.63 6.00 -5.18
C GLU A 86 -20.05 5.57 -4.87
N GLY A 87 -21.02 6.48 -5.07
CA GLY A 87 -22.44 6.14 -5.02
C GLY A 87 -22.91 5.66 -3.65
N GLY A 88 -22.41 6.27 -2.57
CA GLY A 88 -22.77 5.90 -1.21
C GLY A 88 -22.19 4.56 -0.74
N GLU A 89 -21.12 4.08 -1.37
CA GLU A 89 -20.44 2.83 -0.98
C GLU A 89 -18.91 2.97 -1.01
N ILE A 90 -18.25 2.31 -0.06
CA ILE A 90 -16.82 2.02 -0.07
C ILE A 90 -16.67 0.57 -0.53
N ARG A 91 -15.98 0.35 -1.63
CA ARG A 91 -15.82 -0.97 -2.24
C ARG A 91 -14.36 -1.33 -2.36
N ARG A 92 -14.02 -2.58 -2.09
CA ARG A 92 -12.80 -3.19 -2.62
C ARG A 92 -13.15 -3.75 -4.00
N SER A 93 -12.62 -3.12 -5.04
CA SER A 93 -12.91 -3.41 -6.45
C SER A 93 -11.94 -4.40 -7.11
N ILE A 94 -10.74 -4.54 -6.54
CA ILE A 94 -9.67 -5.45 -6.97
C ILE A 94 -8.97 -5.96 -5.70
N SER A 95 -8.56 -7.23 -5.71
CA SER A 95 -7.71 -7.84 -4.68
C SER A 95 -6.80 -8.86 -5.35
N LYS A 96 -5.52 -8.52 -5.53
CA LYS A 96 -4.50 -9.41 -6.09
C LYS A 96 -3.55 -9.86 -5.00
N GLU A 97 -3.43 -11.17 -4.84
CA GLU A 97 -2.43 -11.80 -3.98
C GLU A 97 -1.07 -11.85 -4.70
N GLU A 98 0.01 -12.06 -3.94
CA GLU A 98 1.37 -12.19 -4.50
C GLU A 98 1.83 -11.00 -5.39
N HIS A 99 1.38 -9.79 -5.02
CA HIS A 99 1.68 -8.55 -5.72
C HIS A 99 2.86 -7.81 -5.06
N TYR A 100 4.06 -8.31 -5.32
CA TYR A 100 5.29 -7.82 -4.68
C TYR A 100 5.87 -6.56 -5.32
N HIS A 101 5.64 -6.34 -6.62
CA HIS A 101 6.13 -5.20 -7.40
C HIS A 101 5.21 -3.97 -7.28
N PHE A 102 5.66 -2.83 -7.80
CA PHE A 102 4.86 -1.60 -7.87
C PHE A 102 4.27 -1.43 -9.27
N GLU A 103 3.03 -1.85 -9.44
CA GLU A 103 2.24 -1.62 -10.64
C GLU A 103 0.98 -0.85 -10.27
N ASP A 104 0.68 0.23 -11.00
CA ASP A 104 -0.54 1.02 -10.79
C ASP A 104 -1.73 0.33 -11.47
N ILE A 105 -2.51 -0.42 -10.69
CA ILE A 105 -3.73 -1.10 -11.15
C ILE A 105 -5.00 -0.31 -10.81
N THR A 106 -4.89 0.96 -10.41
CA THR A 106 -6.05 1.80 -10.07
C THR A 106 -6.98 2.08 -11.26
N ALA A 107 -6.49 1.91 -12.50
CA ALA A 107 -7.28 2.03 -13.73
C ALA A 107 -7.78 0.69 -14.28
N ALA A 108 -7.35 -0.44 -13.70
CA ALA A 108 -7.73 -1.76 -14.17
C ALA A 108 -9.24 -2.03 -13.97
N ALA A 109 -9.75 -2.96 -14.79
CA ALA A 109 -11.13 -3.43 -14.73
C ALA A 109 -11.43 -4.01 -13.34
N LYS A 110 -12.67 -3.81 -12.88
CA LYS A 110 -13.13 -4.35 -11.60
C LYS A 110 -13.26 -5.87 -11.72
N GLU A 111 -12.80 -6.59 -10.71
CA GLU A 111 -12.90 -8.05 -10.64
C GLU A 111 -14.00 -8.42 -9.62
N LYS A 112 -13.63 -9.04 -8.50
CA LYS A 112 -14.52 -9.25 -7.36
C LYS A 112 -14.70 -7.95 -6.58
N THR A 113 -15.94 -7.50 -6.50
CA THR A 113 -16.29 -6.28 -5.75
C THR A 113 -16.91 -6.63 -4.41
N ASP A 114 -16.29 -6.16 -3.32
CA ASP A 114 -16.80 -6.34 -1.95
C ASP A 114 -17.12 -4.97 -1.34
N ILE A 115 -18.38 -4.77 -0.97
CA ILE A 115 -18.82 -3.54 -0.29
C ILE A 115 -18.39 -3.60 1.17
N LEU A 116 -17.47 -2.72 1.56
CA LEU A 116 -16.90 -2.63 2.91
C LEU A 116 -17.80 -1.83 3.85
N LEU A 117 -18.34 -0.71 3.37
CA LEU A 117 -19.22 0.18 4.10
C LEU A 117 -20.20 0.86 3.13
N LYS A 118 -21.45 1.06 3.55
CA LYS A 118 -22.53 1.56 2.70
C LYS A 118 -23.45 2.52 3.46
N GLU A 119 -23.87 3.59 2.78
CA GLU A 119 -24.89 4.52 3.27
C GLU A 119 -26.30 3.89 3.24
N PRO A 120 -27.20 4.29 4.16
CA PRO A 120 -26.99 5.21 5.28
C PRO A 120 -26.09 4.62 6.37
N LEU A 121 -25.31 5.47 7.04
CA LEU A 121 -24.39 5.08 8.13
C LEU A 121 -25.13 4.95 9.47
N GLU A 122 -26.12 4.08 9.48
CA GLU A 122 -27.04 3.89 10.59
C GLU A 122 -27.13 2.41 10.98
N LYS A 123 -27.37 2.15 12.26
CA LYS A 123 -27.59 0.80 12.77
C LYS A 123 -28.78 0.14 12.06
N GLY A 124 -28.57 -1.08 11.59
CA GLY A 124 -29.56 -1.88 10.88
C GLY A 124 -29.50 -1.77 9.36
N ASN A 125 -28.63 -0.91 8.81
CA ASN A 125 -28.37 -0.91 7.37
C ASN A 125 -27.67 -2.22 6.97
N THR A 126 -28.18 -2.91 5.95
CA THR A 126 -27.74 -4.26 5.54
C THR A 126 -27.61 -4.34 4.02
N TRP A 127 -26.62 -5.11 3.56
CA TRP A 127 -26.43 -5.44 2.14
C TRP A 127 -25.89 -6.87 1.97
N THR A 128 -26.12 -7.43 0.79
CA THR A 128 -25.61 -8.74 0.41
C THR A 128 -24.31 -8.59 -0.39
N LEU A 129 -23.29 -9.36 -0.03
CA LEU A 129 -22.02 -9.43 -0.75
C LEU A 129 -22.14 -10.29 -2.01
N THR A 130 -21.14 -10.22 -2.89
CA THR A 130 -21.15 -10.96 -4.16
C THR A 130 -21.16 -12.49 -4.00
N ASP A 131 -20.70 -12.99 -2.86
CA ASP A 131 -20.73 -14.40 -2.48
C ASP A 131 -21.99 -14.79 -1.68
N GLY A 132 -22.96 -13.89 -1.57
CA GLY A 132 -24.25 -14.15 -0.91
C GLY A 132 -24.25 -13.94 0.60
N MET A 133 -23.11 -13.64 1.22
CA MET A 133 -23.03 -13.33 2.65
C MET A 133 -23.74 -12.01 2.97
N GLU A 134 -24.42 -11.95 4.12
CA GLU A 134 -25.03 -10.72 4.61
C GLU A 134 -24.04 -9.91 5.45
N ARG A 135 -23.97 -8.61 5.16
CA ARG A 135 -23.19 -7.63 5.91
C ARG A 135 -24.09 -6.52 6.39
N SER A 136 -23.90 -6.06 7.62
CA SER A 136 -24.73 -5.01 8.21
C SER A 136 -23.94 -4.08 9.13
N ILE A 137 -24.42 -2.85 9.30
CA ILE A 137 -23.99 -1.96 10.37
C ILE A 137 -24.77 -2.35 11.63
N THR A 138 -24.10 -2.93 12.60
CA THR A 138 -24.73 -3.38 13.87
C THR A 138 -24.64 -2.33 14.97
N GLY A 139 -23.79 -1.33 14.80
CA GLY A 139 -23.66 -0.22 15.72
C GLY A 139 -22.97 1.00 15.11
N VAL A 140 -23.39 2.17 15.60
CA VAL A 140 -22.73 3.45 15.37
C VAL A 140 -22.27 3.99 16.71
N ASN A 141 -21.13 4.68 16.76
CA ASN A 141 -20.51 5.16 18.00
C ASN A 141 -20.20 4.05 19.01
N VAL A 142 -19.88 2.85 18.53
CA VAL A 142 -19.43 1.72 19.35
C VAL A 142 -18.04 2.03 19.88
N GLU A 143 -17.85 1.87 21.19
CA GLU A 143 -16.52 2.01 21.78
C GLU A 143 -15.66 0.81 21.40
N VAL A 144 -14.47 1.05 20.87
CA VAL A 144 -13.52 0.01 20.49
C VAL A 144 -12.13 0.37 20.99
N GLU A 145 -11.46 -0.60 21.61
CA GLU A 145 -10.08 -0.48 22.08
C GLU A 145 -9.12 -1.18 21.12
N THR A 146 -7.99 -0.51 20.88
CA THR A 146 -6.83 -1.00 20.12
C THR A 146 -5.56 -0.52 20.82
N PRO A 147 -4.37 -1.06 20.51
CA PRO A 147 -3.13 -0.57 21.09
C PRO A 147 -2.83 0.89 20.72
N SER A 148 -3.36 1.39 19.59
CA SER A 148 -3.26 2.80 19.21
C SER A 148 -4.17 3.75 20.00
N GLY A 149 -5.16 3.24 20.73
CA GLY A 149 -6.10 4.02 21.53
C GLY A 149 -7.53 3.48 21.53
N THR A 150 -8.40 4.20 22.26
CA THR A 150 -9.84 3.94 22.35
C THR A 150 -10.62 4.90 21.45
N TYR A 151 -11.55 4.36 20.66
CA TYR A 151 -12.28 5.10 19.63
C TYR A 151 -13.79 4.89 19.70
N ARG A 152 -14.53 5.75 18.98
CA ARG A 152 -15.93 5.55 18.63
C ARG A 152 -16.01 5.17 17.15
N ALA A 153 -16.48 3.96 16.87
CA ALA A 153 -16.46 3.35 15.55
C ALA A 153 -17.87 3.03 15.02
N ILE A 154 -17.96 2.88 13.71
CA ILE A 154 -19.02 2.08 13.08
C ILE A 154 -18.59 0.61 13.18
N GLU A 155 -19.46 -0.22 13.75
CA GLU A 155 -19.31 -1.67 13.79
C GLU A 155 -20.07 -2.28 12.61
N VAL A 156 -19.34 -3.03 11.78
CA VAL A 156 -19.87 -3.75 10.63
C VAL A 156 -19.70 -5.25 10.86
N VAL A 157 -20.78 -6.02 10.70
CA VAL A 157 -20.76 -7.47 10.89
C VAL A 157 -21.10 -8.17 9.60
N THR A 158 -20.30 -9.16 9.22
CA THR A 158 -20.57 -10.11 8.14
C THR A 158 -20.90 -11.46 8.75
N ILE A 159 -22.04 -12.04 8.40
CA ILE A 159 -22.41 -13.40 8.82
C ILE A 159 -21.93 -14.39 7.75
N MET A 160 -21.06 -15.32 8.16
CA MET A 160 -20.41 -16.29 7.27
C MET A 160 -20.89 -17.73 7.53
N GLY A 161 -21.82 -17.91 8.46
CA GLY A 161 -22.38 -19.20 8.89
C GLY A 161 -23.11 -19.05 10.22
N GLU A 162 -23.68 -20.14 10.74
CA GLU A 162 -24.48 -20.12 11.99
C GLU A 162 -23.69 -19.60 13.19
N ASN A 163 -22.40 -19.95 13.29
CA ASN A 163 -21.50 -19.56 14.38
C ASN A 163 -20.22 -18.87 13.89
N THR A 164 -20.22 -18.39 12.64
CA THR A 164 -19.05 -17.76 12.03
C THR A 164 -19.40 -16.36 11.59
N LYS A 165 -18.64 -15.37 12.07
CA LYS A 165 -18.84 -13.96 11.71
C LYS A 165 -17.54 -13.19 11.71
N GLN A 166 -17.55 -12.10 10.96
CA GLN A 166 -16.46 -11.15 10.83
C GLN A 166 -16.97 -9.79 11.30
N LEU A 167 -16.30 -9.19 12.29
CA LEU A 167 -16.58 -7.84 12.77
C LEU A 167 -15.48 -6.91 12.28
N ASP A 168 -15.85 -5.76 11.71
CA ASP A 168 -14.93 -4.72 11.27
C ASP A 168 -15.33 -3.37 11.86
N TYR A 169 -14.35 -2.63 12.36
CA TYR A 169 -14.55 -1.35 13.04
C TYR A 169 -13.90 -0.22 12.23
N TYR A 170 -14.71 0.77 11.85
CA TYR A 170 -14.27 1.93 11.09
C TYR A 170 -14.39 3.21 11.92
N VAL A 171 -13.31 3.97 11.99
CA VAL A 171 -13.21 5.22 12.76
C VAL A 171 -13.01 6.40 11.81
N ALA A 172 -13.80 7.44 12.00
CA ALA A 172 -13.70 8.66 11.20
C ALA A 172 -12.29 9.27 11.29
N LYS A 173 -11.77 9.70 10.14
CA LYS A 173 -10.42 10.24 9.87
C LYS A 173 -9.27 9.25 10.07
N ILE A 174 -9.56 8.00 10.38
CA ILE A 174 -8.54 6.95 10.55
C ILE A 174 -8.72 5.86 9.50
N GLY A 175 -9.92 5.33 9.34
CA GLY A 175 -10.16 4.16 8.51
C GLY A 175 -10.56 2.94 9.34
N HIS A 176 -10.22 1.76 8.82
CA HIS A 176 -10.33 0.48 9.51
C HIS A 176 -9.34 0.42 10.68
N VAL A 177 -9.80 0.11 11.89
CA VAL A 177 -8.95 0.04 13.09
C VAL A 177 -8.90 -1.33 13.73
N LYS A 178 -9.92 -2.17 13.51
CA LYS A 178 -10.00 -3.49 14.14
C LYS A 178 -10.84 -4.44 13.31
N SER A 179 -10.42 -5.69 13.29
CA SER A 179 -11.08 -6.81 12.67
C SER A 179 -11.10 -7.97 13.67
N VAL A 180 -12.25 -8.62 13.83
CA VAL A 180 -12.41 -9.79 14.70
C VAL A 180 -13.15 -10.87 13.91
N PHE A 181 -12.44 -11.92 13.52
CA PHE A 181 -13.04 -13.13 13.01
C PHE A 181 -13.39 -14.05 14.18
N GLN A 182 -14.64 -14.46 14.28
CA GLN A 182 -15.12 -15.35 15.32
C GLN A 182 -15.71 -16.62 14.69
N SER A 183 -15.29 -17.77 15.22
CA SER A 183 -15.88 -19.08 14.97
C SER A 183 -16.22 -19.77 16.30
N THR A 184 -16.74 -20.99 16.26
CA THR A 184 -17.02 -21.78 17.48
C THR A 184 -15.76 -22.04 18.32
N ASP A 185 -14.62 -22.28 17.67
CA ASP A 185 -13.44 -22.85 18.32
C ASP A 185 -12.30 -21.84 18.52
N PHE A 186 -12.26 -20.79 17.70
CA PHE A 186 -11.18 -19.81 17.75
C PHE A 186 -11.64 -18.43 17.28
N GLU A 187 -10.83 -17.45 17.69
CA GLU A 187 -10.94 -16.04 17.33
C GLU A 187 -9.62 -15.60 16.70
N VAL A 188 -9.71 -14.75 15.67
CA VAL A 188 -8.55 -14.07 15.08
C VAL A 188 -8.79 -12.58 15.16
N ILE A 189 -7.84 -11.85 15.74
CA ILE A 189 -7.94 -10.40 15.93
C ILE A 189 -6.85 -9.73 15.12
N THR A 190 -7.20 -8.67 14.41
CA THR A 190 -6.25 -7.74 13.81
C THR A 190 -6.60 -6.33 14.26
N GLU A 191 -5.67 -5.61 14.86
CA GLU A 191 -5.95 -4.31 15.48
C GLU A 191 -4.84 -3.28 15.25
N LEU A 192 -5.24 -2.02 15.04
CA LEU A 192 -4.33 -0.93 14.74
C LEU A 192 -3.44 -0.65 15.96
N GLU A 193 -2.15 -0.93 15.81
CA GLU A 193 -1.15 -0.63 16.83
C GLU A 193 -0.65 0.80 16.73
N ARG A 194 -0.35 1.24 15.51
CA ARG A 194 0.19 2.58 15.26
C ARG A 194 -0.02 3.02 13.82
N MET A 195 -0.04 4.33 13.64
CA MET A 195 -0.06 5.01 12.35
C MET A 195 1.12 5.97 12.29
N ILE A 196 1.97 5.81 11.29
CA ILE A 196 3.14 6.67 11.08
C ILE A 196 2.87 7.52 9.85
N ARG A 197 2.61 8.81 10.06
CA ARG A 197 2.29 9.77 8.99
C ARG A 197 3.56 10.40 8.40
N ASN A 198 3.48 10.79 7.14
CA ASN A 198 4.58 11.40 6.38
C ASN A 198 5.84 10.52 6.35
N GLN A 199 5.64 9.21 6.25
CA GLN A 199 6.67 8.19 6.22
C GLN A 199 6.57 7.43 4.90
N PRO A 200 7.62 7.44 4.06
CA PRO A 200 7.68 6.57 2.89
C PRO A 200 7.80 5.09 3.34
N LEU A 201 7.38 4.19 2.47
CA LEU A 201 7.58 2.76 2.65
C LEU A 201 9.03 2.39 2.33
N ASP A 202 9.72 1.72 3.25
CA ASP A 202 11.05 1.17 2.96
C ASP A 202 10.91 -0.09 2.09
N TYR A 203 11.41 -0.03 0.86
CA TYR A 203 11.41 -1.13 -0.10
C TYR A 203 12.84 -1.66 -0.34
N SER A 204 13.06 -2.94 -0.08
CA SER A 204 14.34 -3.58 -0.37
C SER A 204 14.41 -3.94 -1.86
N MET A 205 15.43 -3.43 -2.55
CA MET A 205 15.68 -3.66 -3.96
C MET A 205 17.06 -4.29 -4.15
N THR A 206 17.12 -5.41 -4.86
CA THR A 206 18.38 -6.06 -5.26
C THR A 206 18.82 -5.54 -6.61
N LEU A 207 20.00 -4.91 -6.68
CA LEU A 207 20.51 -4.24 -7.87
C LEU A 207 21.80 -4.92 -8.32
N PHE A 208 21.87 -5.25 -9.60
CA PHE A 208 23.03 -5.92 -10.20
C PHE A 208 23.85 -4.93 -11.02
N PHE A 209 25.17 -5.08 -10.97
CA PHE A 209 26.11 -4.21 -11.66
C PHE A 209 27.27 -5.03 -12.26
N PRO A 210 27.80 -4.62 -13.42
CA PRO A 210 28.96 -5.27 -14.00
C PRO A 210 30.27 -4.76 -13.39
N ASP A 211 31.09 -5.69 -12.89
CA ASP A 211 32.50 -5.47 -12.57
C ASP A 211 33.34 -5.93 -13.78
N LEU A 212 33.50 -5.02 -14.74
CA LEU A 212 34.21 -5.31 -15.98
C LEU A 212 35.71 -5.57 -15.77
N THR A 213 36.29 -5.06 -14.68
CA THR A 213 37.71 -5.28 -14.37
C THR A 213 37.97 -6.71 -13.91
N ARG A 214 37.04 -7.25 -13.12
CA ARG A 214 37.11 -8.64 -12.63
C ARG A 214 36.32 -9.63 -13.48
N GLU A 215 35.78 -9.19 -14.61
CA GLU A 215 35.00 -10.02 -15.54
C GLU A 215 33.85 -10.77 -14.84
N GLN A 216 33.14 -10.09 -13.93
CA GLN A 216 32.07 -10.69 -13.12
C GLN A 216 30.85 -9.77 -12.94
N GLN A 217 29.79 -10.32 -12.36
CA GLN A 217 28.62 -9.58 -11.87
C GLN A 217 28.71 -9.41 -10.35
N VAL A 218 28.29 -8.26 -9.85
CA VAL A 218 28.11 -8.02 -8.41
C VAL A 218 26.70 -7.53 -8.14
N TYR A 219 26.18 -7.77 -6.95
CA TYR A 219 24.89 -7.23 -6.52
C TYR A 219 25.01 -6.45 -5.21
N VAL A 220 24.09 -5.51 -5.02
CA VAL A 220 23.85 -4.78 -3.77
C VAL A 220 22.38 -4.79 -3.44
N GLU A 221 22.05 -4.90 -2.17
CA GLU A 221 20.70 -4.67 -1.67
C GLU A 221 20.61 -3.25 -1.12
N ARG A 222 19.57 -2.51 -1.51
CA ARG A 222 19.32 -1.16 -1.04
C ARG A 222 17.89 -1.06 -0.52
N ASN A 223 17.74 -0.49 0.67
CA ASN A 223 16.44 -0.03 1.16
C ASN A 223 16.17 1.36 0.57
N ILE A 224 15.11 1.46 -0.22
CA ILE A 224 14.72 2.65 -0.96
C ILE A 224 13.40 3.15 -0.36
N PRO A 225 13.32 4.43 0.04
CA PRO A 225 12.05 5.02 0.45
C PRO A 225 11.14 5.19 -0.77
N ILE A 226 9.94 4.64 -0.71
CA ILE A 226 8.89 4.75 -1.73
C ILE A 226 7.75 5.60 -1.18
N GLU A 227 7.45 6.71 -1.82
CA GLU A 227 6.32 7.56 -1.49
C GLU A 227 5.02 7.07 -2.15
N THR A 228 3.87 7.50 -1.63
CA THR A 228 2.60 7.34 -2.33
C THR A 228 2.67 8.06 -3.68
N ASN A 229 2.24 7.41 -4.75
CA ASN A 229 2.33 7.87 -6.13
C ASN A 229 3.75 7.92 -6.71
N GLU A 230 4.72 7.22 -6.10
CA GLU A 230 6.09 7.16 -6.61
C GLU A 230 6.14 6.60 -8.04
N ASP A 231 6.97 7.22 -8.89
CA ASP A 231 7.21 6.73 -10.24
C ASP A 231 8.33 5.68 -10.19
N ILE A 232 7.95 4.41 -10.04
CA ILE A 232 8.90 3.30 -9.86
C ILE A 232 9.95 3.23 -10.98
N LYS A 233 9.62 3.70 -12.20
CA LYS A 233 10.57 3.75 -13.32
C LYS A 233 11.74 4.68 -12.99
N LYS A 234 11.46 5.85 -12.44
CA LYS A 234 12.51 6.80 -12.01
C LYS A 234 13.34 6.25 -10.86
N VAL A 235 12.73 5.46 -9.97
CA VAL A 235 13.47 4.77 -8.90
C VAL A 235 14.49 3.80 -9.52
N PHE A 236 14.07 2.91 -10.41
CA PHE A 236 14.99 2.00 -11.12
C PHE A 236 16.06 2.75 -11.91
N GLU A 237 15.68 3.81 -12.64
CA GLU A 237 16.64 4.65 -13.34
C GLU A 237 17.71 5.22 -12.40
N ALA A 238 17.29 5.83 -11.29
CA ALA A 238 18.20 6.43 -10.33
C ALA A 238 19.15 5.39 -9.72
N GLN A 239 18.64 4.19 -9.41
CA GLN A 239 19.44 3.12 -8.83
C GLN A 239 20.45 2.53 -9.82
N LEU A 240 20.03 2.23 -11.05
CA LEU A 240 20.88 1.64 -12.07
C LEU A 240 21.87 2.63 -12.71
N LYS A 241 21.67 3.94 -12.51
CA LYS A 241 22.67 4.97 -12.83
C LYS A 241 23.71 5.16 -11.72
N ASN A 242 23.49 4.61 -10.53
CA ASN A 242 24.29 4.85 -9.34
C ASN A 242 24.97 3.56 -8.82
N PRO A 243 26.11 3.15 -9.40
CA PRO A 243 26.86 1.98 -8.94
C PRO A 243 27.45 2.17 -7.53
N PRO A 244 27.79 1.09 -6.81
CA PRO A 244 28.30 1.18 -5.45
C PRO A 244 29.65 1.89 -5.32
N ASN A 245 30.45 1.97 -6.39
CA ASN A 245 31.67 2.77 -6.46
C ASN A 245 31.99 3.16 -7.92
N ARG A 246 33.13 3.84 -8.15
CA ARG A 246 33.55 4.32 -9.49
C ARG A 246 34.17 3.24 -10.40
N ASP A 247 34.63 2.13 -9.84
CA ASP A 247 35.23 0.99 -10.56
C ASP A 247 34.15 0.01 -11.05
N ILE A 248 32.95 0.08 -10.48
CA ILE A 248 31.77 -0.67 -10.91
C ILE A 248 31.02 0.14 -11.95
N THR A 249 30.68 -0.50 -13.07
CA THR A 249 30.02 0.15 -14.20
C THR A 249 28.53 0.36 -13.90
N ALA A 250 27.97 1.50 -14.31
CA ALA A 250 26.54 1.74 -14.23
C ALA A 250 25.82 1.03 -15.40
N PRO A 251 24.79 0.20 -15.15
CA PRO A 251 24.01 -0.42 -16.23
C PRO A 251 23.31 0.58 -17.15
N LEU A 252 22.90 1.74 -16.62
CA LEU A 252 22.22 2.78 -17.41
C LEU A 252 23.08 4.03 -17.55
N SER A 253 23.08 4.61 -18.75
CA SER A 253 23.68 5.92 -19.00
C SER A 253 22.85 7.05 -18.37
N PRO A 254 23.40 8.26 -18.18
CA PRO A 254 22.67 9.37 -17.58
C PRO A 254 21.34 9.72 -18.29
N ASN A 255 21.31 9.65 -19.62
CA ASN A 255 20.15 10.04 -20.42
C ASN A 255 19.18 8.87 -20.72
N THR A 256 19.57 7.63 -20.41
CA THR A 256 18.69 6.48 -20.55
C THR A 256 17.47 6.65 -19.64
N ARG A 257 16.27 6.47 -20.20
CA ARG A 257 15.02 6.46 -19.45
C ARG A 257 14.26 5.16 -19.66
N ILE A 258 13.47 4.77 -18.66
CA ILE A 258 12.52 3.67 -18.73
C ILE A 258 11.17 4.26 -19.12
N LEU A 259 10.68 3.87 -20.29
CA LEU A 259 9.38 4.27 -20.80
C LEU A 259 8.27 3.48 -20.09
N GLU A 260 8.48 2.18 -19.92
CA GLU A 260 7.46 1.26 -19.44
C GLU A 260 8.09 0.04 -18.75
N ILE A 261 7.39 -0.48 -17.73
CA ILE A 261 7.65 -1.78 -17.12
C ILE A 261 6.30 -2.49 -17.02
N LEU A 262 6.16 -3.66 -17.65
CA LEU A 262 4.93 -4.45 -17.64
C LEU A 262 5.23 -5.86 -17.17
N ARG A 263 4.56 -6.31 -16.11
CA ARG A 263 4.62 -7.71 -15.66
C ARG A 263 3.53 -8.51 -16.36
N ASN A 264 3.92 -9.63 -16.94
CA ASN A 264 2.99 -10.66 -17.42
C ASN A 264 3.08 -11.85 -16.46
N GLU A 265 2.04 -12.01 -15.63
CA GLU A 265 1.98 -13.05 -14.60
C GLU A 265 1.86 -14.44 -15.22
N ASP A 266 1.06 -14.60 -16.28
CA ASP A 266 0.86 -15.89 -16.98
C ASP A 266 2.14 -16.39 -17.66
N GLU A 267 2.98 -15.45 -18.10
CA GLU A 267 4.24 -15.75 -18.76
C GLU A 267 5.46 -15.66 -17.83
N ASP A 268 5.35 -15.45 -16.52
CA ASP A 268 6.54 -15.38 -15.64
C ASP A 268 7.63 -14.46 -16.27
N LEU A 269 7.19 -13.30 -16.74
CA LEU A 269 7.92 -12.40 -17.63
C LEU A 269 7.69 -10.95 -17.23
N VAL A 270 8.74 -10.12 -17.31
CA VAL A 270 8.61 -8.67 -17.29
C VAL A 270 9.15 -8.07 -18.58
N VAL A 271 8.40 -7.14 -19.17
CA VAL A 271 8.83 -6.33 -20.31
C VAL A 271 9.33 -5.00 -19.79
N VAL A 272 10.54 -4.62 -20.20
CA VAL A 272 11.13 -3.33 -19.84
C VAL A 272 11.49 -2.57 -21.11
N ASN A 273 10.83 -1.44 -21.31
CA ASN A 273 10.98 -0.61 -22.50
C ASN A 273 11.80 0.63 -22.16
N PHE A 274 12.92 0.82 -22.85
CA PHE A 274 13.84 1.94 -22.65
C PHE A 274 13.76 2.94 -23.80
N THR A 275 14.31 4.12 -23.58
CA THR A 275 14.63 5.04 -24.68
C THR A 275 15.84 4.57 -25.47
N LYS A 276 15.99 5.08 -26.69
CA LYS A 276 17.11 4.75 -27.60
C LYS A 276 18.50 5.02 -27.02
N GLU A 277 18.62 5.94 -26.05
CA GLU A 277 19.88 6.27 -25.39
C GLU A 277 20.50 5.05 -24.69
N PHE A 278 19.68 4.06 -24.28
CA PHE A 278 20.18 2.81 -23.70
C PHE A 278 21.16 2.09 -24.64
N VAL A 279 20.94 2.17 -25.96
CA VAL A 279 21.85 1.60 -26.96
C VAL A 279 22.84 2.65 -27.49
N GLN A 280 22.36 3.86 -27.79
CA GLN A 280 23.20 4.88 -28.46
C GLN A 280 24.37 5.37 -27.60
N GLU A 281 24.19 5.41 -26.28
CA GLU A 281 25.23 5.85 -25.34
C GLU A 281 26.05 4.69 -24.78
N MET A 282 25.62 3.45 -25.06
CA MET A 282 26.36 2.24 -24.71
C MET A 282 27.51 2.04 -25.73
N ASN A 283 28.64 2.68 -25.46
CA ASN A 283 29.83 2.62 -26.31
C ASN A 283 30.86 1.60 -25.76
N VAL A 284 30.49 0.31 -25.76
CA VAL A 284 31.33 -0.78 -25.27
C VAL A 284 31.34 -1.96 -26.25
N GLY A 285 32.30 -2.88 -26.09
CA GLY A 285 32.35 -4.10 -26.90
C GLY A 285 31.30 -5.13 -26.45
N SER A 286 31.06 -6.14 -27.30
CA SER A 286 30.01 -7.16 -27.12
C SER A 286 30.03 -7.87 -25.76
N TYR A 287 31.20 -8.16 -25.20
CA TYR A 287 31.31 -8.76 -23.87
C TYR A 287 30.77 -7.84 -22.78
N SER A 288 31.21 -6.58 -22.75
CA SER A 288 30.76 -5.59 -21.77
C SER A 288 29.28 -5.25 -21.94
N GLU A 289 28.77 -5.20 -23.17
CA GLU A 289 27.35 -5.06 -23.44
C GLU A 289 26.55 -6.24 -22.86
N GLY A 290 27.00 -7.48 -23.07
CA GLY A 290 26.38 -8.65 -22.46
C GLY A 290 26.32 -8.56 -20.93
N GLN A 291 27.39 -8.09 -20.29
CA GLN A 291 27.42 -7.88 -18.83
C GLN A 291 26.43 -6.78 -18.37
N ILE A 292 26.26 -5.70 -19.14
CA ILE A 292 25.28 -4.65 -18.84
C ILE A 292 23.85 -5.18 -18.96
N LEU A 293 23.56 -5.93 -20.04
CA LEU A 293 22.26 -6.53 -20.26
C LEU A 293 21.93 -7.53 -19.14
N GLU A 294 22.88 -8.37 -18.75
CA GLU A 294 22.70 -9.30 -17.63
C GLU A 294 22.41 -8.57 -16.31
N SER A 295 23.09 -7.45 -16.03
CA SER A 295 22.80 -6.64 -14.84
C SER A 295 21.37 -6.07 -14.85
N VAL A 296 20.92 -5.55 -15.99
CA VAL A 296 19.54 -5.03 -16.14
C VAL A 296 18.54 -6.18 -15.97
N VAL A 297 18.73 -7.29 -16.69
CA VAL A 297 17.87 -8.46 -16.65
C VAL A 297 17.76 -9.05 -15.24
N ASN A 298 18.88 -9.25 -14.55
CA ASN A 298 18.88 -9.76 -13.18
C ASN A 298 18.18 -8.79 -12.22
N THR A 299 18.41 -7.47 -12.37
CA THR A 299 17.72 -6.48 -11.54
C THR A 299 16.21 -6.57 -11.72
N PHE A 300 15.69 -6.53 -12.95
CA PHE A 300 14.24 -6.55 -13.14
C PHE A 300 13.64 -7.91 -12.79
N GLY A 301 14.25 -9.02 -13.19
CA GLY A 301 13.70 -10.35 -12.89
C GLY A 301 13.69 -10.66 -11.40
N THR A 302 14.74 -10.29 -10.65
CA THR A 302 14.75 -10.47 -9.19
C THR A 302 13.68 -9.61 -8.50
N ASN A 303 13.58 -8.32 -8.82
CA ASN A 303 12.63 -7.43 -8.11
C ASN A 303 11.17 -7.62 -8.51
N TYR A 304 10.89 -8.17 -9.70
CA TYR A 304 9.54 -8.54 -10.15
C TYR A 304 9.21 -10.01 -9.89
N ASN A 305 10.13 -10.76 -9.28
CA ASN A 305 10.03 -12.20 -9.04
C ASN A 305 9.61 -12.99 -10.29
N VAL A 306 10.36 -12.80 -11.37
CA VAL A 306 10.14 -13.48 -12.66
C VAL A 306 11.45 -14.03 -13.21
N ARG A 307 11.36 -15.14 -13.96
CA ARG A 307 12.57 -15.76 -14.55
C ARG A 307 12.96 -15.18 -15.90
N ARG A 308 12.04 -14.50 -16.57
CA ARG A 308 12.24 -13.99 -17.94
C ARG A 308 12.11 -12.47 -17.97
N VAL A 309 12.95 -11.83 -18.78
CA VAL A 309 12.90 -10.38 -19.01
C VAL A 309 12.99 -10.11 -20.51
N MET A 310 12.02 -9.37 -21.04
CA MET A 310 12.06 -8.87 -22.41
C MET A 310 12.51 -7.41 -22.40
N LEU A 311 13.58 -7.10 -23.14
CA LEU A 311 14.08 -5.74 -23.28
C LEU A 311 13.59 -5.14 -24.59
N GLN A 312 13.12 -3.90 -24.53
CA GLN A 312 12.66 -3.14 -25.69
C GLN A 312 13.30 -1.76 -25.74
N ILE A 313 13.42 -1.21 -26.96
CA ILE A 313 13.83 0.16 -27.23
C ILE A 313 12.70 0.84 -28.01
N GLU A 314 12.07 1.84 -27.41
CA GLU A 314 10.95 2.58 -27.98
C GLU A 314 9.85 1.65 -28.56
N GLY A 315 9.55 0.56 -27.83
CA GLY A 315 8.53 -0.43 -28.16
C GLY A 315 8.93 -1.49 -29.18
N LYS A 316 10.20 -1.53 -29.62
CA LYS A 316 10.75 -2.58 -30.49
C LYS A 316 11.67 -3.51 -29.70
N PRO A 317 11.81 -4.80 -30.09
CA PRO A 317 12.79 -5.69 -29.44
C PRO A 317 14.19 -5.07 -29.39
N TYR A 318 14.94 -5.40 -28.34
CA TYR A 318 16.30 -4.92 -28.17
C TYR A 318 17.20 -5.31 -29.35
N GLN A 319 17.84 -4.31 -29.96
CA GLN A 319 18.80 -4.50 -31.04
C GLN A 319 19.95 -3.50 -30.90
N SER A 320 21.16 -3.99 -31.11
CA SER A 320 22.41 -3.22 -31.08
C SER A 320 23.35 -3.68 -32.20
N GLY A 321 24.60 -3.21 -32.18
CA GLY A 321 25.64 -3.72 -33.08
C GLY A 321 26.13 -5.14 -32.76
N HIS A 322 25.75 -5.70 -31.61
CA HIS A 322 26.26 -7.00 -31.13
C HIS A 322 25.17 -8.01 -30.78
N PHE A 323 23.96 -7.54 -30.46
CA PHE A 323 22.82 -8.38 -30.09
C PHE A 323 21.60 -8.01 -30.94
N GLU A 324 20.86 -9.02 -31.37
CA GLU A 324 19.62 -8.85 -32.13
C GLU A 324 18.56 -9.77 -31.53
N MET A 325 17.60 -9.18 -30.82
CA MET A 325 16.42 -9.90 -30.34
C MET A 325 15.29 -9.79 -31.36
N ARG A 326 14.53 -10.87 -31.52
CA ARG A 326 13.30 -10.92 -32.32
C ARG A 326 12.07 -10.67 -31.45
N ASP A 327 10.94 -10.40 -32.10
CA ASP A 327 9.64 -10.31 -31.42
C ASP A 327 9.38 -11.57 -30.59
N GLY A 328 9.04 -11.38 -29.31
CA GLY A 328 8.78 -12.47 -28.36
C GLY A 328 10.02 -13.09 -27.71
N GLU A 329 11.23 -12.74 -28.15
CA GLU A 329 12.46 -13.24 -27.51
C GLU A 329 12.72 -12.51 -26.18
N TYR A 330 13.25 -13.24 -25.21
CA TYR A 330 13.50 -12.78 -23.86
C TYR A 330 14.88 -13.26 -23.37
N PHE A 331 15.38 -12.60 -22.35
CA PHE A 331 16.53 -13.02 -21.57
C PHE A 331 16.06 -13.81 -20.35
N THR A 332 16.84 -14.82 -19.94
CA THR A 332 16.60 -15.56 -18.70
C THR A 332 17.55 -15.04 -17.63
N ILE A 333 17.05 -14.79 -16.42
CA ILE A 333 17.88 -14.30 -15.32
C ILE A 333 18.88 -15.34 -14.84
N ASN A 334 20.00 -14.89 -14.27
CA ASN A 334 21.02 -15.72 -13.65
C ASN A 334 21.64 -15.04 -12.41
N PRO A 335 20.83 -14.69 -11.40
CA PRO A 335 21.31 -13.92 -10.24
C PRO A 335 22.37 -14.68 -9.42
N GLU A 336 22.31 -16.01 -9.40
CA GLU A 336 23.21 -16.90 -8.63
C GLU A 336 24.68 -16.81 -9.03
N LYS A 337 24.99 -16.25 -10.20
CA LYS A 337 26.37 -16.02 -10.64
C LYS A 337 26.98 -14.74 -10.07
N ALA A 338 26.15 -13.81 -9.59
CA ALA A 338 26.62 -12.55 -9.05
C ALA A 338 27.14 -12.75 -7.63
N LYS A 339 28.17 -11.99 -7.27
CA LYS A 339 28.69 -11.96 -5.90
C LYS A 339 28.13 -10.77 -5.14
N ALA A 340 27.92 -10.91 -3.84
CA ALA A 340 27.62 -9.76 -3.00
C ALA A 340 28.78 -8.76 -3.12
N TYR A 341 28.47 -7.50 -3.40
CA TYR A 341 29.50 -6.48 -3.48
C TYR A 341 30.09 -6.21 -2.08
N GLY A 342 31.41 -6.31 -1.96
CA GLY A 342 32.14 -6.05 -0.71
C GLY A 342 32.54 -7.32 0.06
N GLU A 343 32.08 -8.49 -0.40
CA GLU A 343 32.61 -9.82 -0.04
C GLU A 343 33.70 -10.26 -1.03
#